data_AF-A0A381SSN5-F1
#
_entry.id   AF-A0A381SSN5-F1
#
_cell.length_a   1.000
_cell.length_b   1.000
_cell.length_c   1.000
_cell.angle_alpha   90.00
_cell.angle_beta   90.00
_cell.angle_gamma   90.00
#
_symmetry.space_group_name_H-M   'P 1'
#
loop_
_entity.id
_entity.type
_entity.pdbx_description
1 polymer ?
#
loop_
_entity_poly.entity_id
_entity_poly.type
_entity_poly.pdbx_seq_one_letter_code
_entity_poly.pdbx_strand_id
1 'polypeptide(L)'
;VFFAIAAILVISGGVGVVAARNIVYAALSLLIAMVGTAGIFLIGLAEFLALVQLLIYGGAVVIVILFSLMLTRIQEFEFLTANKHWPIALIVAMCLLGLLIISILIEDSTTTTMGSTNITELGLSLFKDWAIPFELASLVLLIALIGAVVVVRTDNEEDR
;
A
#
# COMPACT_ATOMS: atom_id res chain seq x y z
N VAL A 1 7.28 -22.88 -2.21
CA VAL A 1 6.38 -22.70 -3.38
C VAL A 1 5.42 -21.54 -3.15
N PHE A 2 4.57 -21.56 -2.11
CA PHE A 2 3.64 -20.45 -1.81
C PHE A 2 4.32 -19.08 -1.70
N PHE A 3 5.49 -18.99 -1.06
CA PHE A 3 6.26 -17.75 -0.99
C PHE A 3 6.67 -17.22 -2.37
N ALA A 4 7.15 -18.09 -3.26
CA ALA A 4 7.54 -17.69 -4.60
C ALA A 4 6.34 -17.17 -5.41
N ILE A 5 5.17 -17.80 -5.27
CA ILE A 5 3.93 -17.34 -5.92
C ILE A 5 3.54 -15.96 -5.39
N ALA A 6 3.53 -15.77 -4.07
CA ALA A 6 3.19 -14.49 -3.45
C ALA A 6 4.19 -13.39 -3.86
N ALA A 7 5.49 -13.68 -3.84
CA ALA A 7 6.54 -12.77 -4.28
C ALA A 7 6.40 -12.38 -5.76
N ILE A 8 6.10 -13.34 -6.64
CA ILE A 8 5.86 -13.07 -8.07
C ILE A 8 4.63 -12.16 -8.23
N LEU A 9 3.55 -12.39 -7.49
CA LEU A 9 2.37 -11.51 -7.52
C LEU A 9 2.70 -10.08 -7.06
N VAL A 10 3.48 -9.93 -5.98
CA VAL A 10 3.91 -8.60 -5.50
C VAL A 10 4.78 -7.88 -6.54
N ILE A 11 5.77 -8.57 -7.09
CA ILE A 11 6.70 -7.98 -8.07
C ILE A 11 5.98 -7.65 -9.37
N SER A 12 5.19 -8.59 -9.92
CA SER A 12 4.44 -8.37 -11.16
C SER A 12 3.38 -7.29 -11.00
N GLY A 13 2.68 -7.25 -9.87
CA GLY A 13 1.73 -6.19 -9.53
C GLY A 13 2.42 -4.84 -9.44
N GLY A 14 3.53 -4.72 -8.69
CA GLY A 14 4.30 -3.48 -8.55
C GLY A 14 4.86 -2.95 -9.87
N VAL A 15 5.44 -3.84 -10.69
CA VAL A 15 5.90 -3.48 -12.05
C VAL A 15 4.71 -3.08 -12.92
N GLY A 16 3.59 -3.79 -12.83
CA GLY A 16 2.35 -3.48 -13.55
C GLY A 16 1.81 -2.09 -13.24
N VAL A 17 1.81 -1.67 -11.98
CA VAL A 17 1.36 -0.32 -11.56
C VAL A 17 2.16 0.78 -12.27
N VAL A 18 3.49 0.62 -12.35
CA VAL A 18 4.38 1.65 -12.90
C VAL A 18 4.42 1.60 -14.43
N ALA A 19 4.29 0.41 -15.03
CA ALA A 19 4.37 0.22 -16.47
C ALA A 19 3.02 0.44 -17.19
N ALA A 20 1.90 0.34 -16.48
CA ALA A 20 0.57 0.49 -17.07
C ALA A 20 0.33 1.93 -17.56
N ARG A 21 0.01 2.06 -18.85
CA ARG A 21 -0.40 3.34 -19.46
C ARG A 21 -1.82 3.74 -19.10
N ASN A 22 -2.68 2.76 -18.83
CA ASN A 22 -4.06 2.98 -18.45
C ASN A 22 -4.20 2.85 -16.92
N ILE A 23 -4.77 3.88 -16.33
CA ILE A 23 -4.86 4.08 -14.88
C ILE A 23 -5.74 3.01 -14.20
N VAL A 24 -6.77 2.50 -14.89
CA VAL A 24 -7.58 1.39 -14.38
C VAL A 24 -6.73 0.12 -14.28
N TYR A 25 -5.91 -0.18 -15.29
CA TYR A 25 -5.00 -1.33 -15.26
C TYR A 25 -3.91 -1.14 -14.20
N ALA A 26 -3.37 0.07 -14.03
CA ALA A 26 -2.42 0.37 -12.97
C ALA A 26 -3.02 0.08 -11.59
N ALA A 27 -4.25 0.52 -11.32
CA ALA A 27 -4.93 0.29 -10.05
C ALA A 27 -5.31 -1.19 -9.83
N LEU A 28 -5.68 -1.94 -10.88
CA LEU A 28 -5.86 -3.40 -10.79
C LEU A 28 -4.55 -4.13 -10.51
N SER A 29 -3.44 -3.71 -11.13
CA SER A 29 -2.10 -4.25 -10.81
C SER A 29 -1.70 -3.97 -9.36
N LEU A 30 -2.10 -2.82 -8.80
CA LEU A 30 -1.90 -2.51 -7.39
C LEU A 30 -2.64 -3.50 -6.49
N LEU A 31 -3.89 -3.84 -6.84
CA LEU A 31 -4.68 -4.84 -6.11
C LEU A 31 -3.96 -6.20 -6.11
N ILE A 32 -3.39 -6.62 -7.24
CA ILE A 32 -2.60 -7.85 -7.33
C ILE A 32 -1.40 -7.81 -6.36
N ALA A 33 -0.70 -6.68 -6.28
CA ALA A 33 0.41 -6.53 -5.33
C ALA A 33 -0.05 -6.58 -3.87
N MET A 34 -1.22 -6.00 -3.55
CA MET A 34 -1.80 -6.05 -2.19
C MET A 34 -2.18 -7.48 -1.79
N VAL A 35 -2.79 -8.24 -2.71
CA VAL A 35 -3.12 -9.67 -2.49
C VAL A 35 -1.86 -10.50 -2.30
N GLY A 36 -0.82 -10.28 -3.13
CA GLY A 36 0.47 -10.95 -2.96
C GLY A 36 1.10 -10.65 -1.59
N THR A 37 1.01 -9.39 -1.13
CA THR A 37 1.53 -8.96 0.19
C THR A 37 0.77 -9.61 1.33
N ALA A 38 -0.56 -9.69 1.24
CA ALA A 38 -1.38 -10.44 2.20
C ALA A 38 -0.98 -11.93 2.25
N GLY A 39 -0.66 -12.53 1.10
CA GLY A 39 -0.11 -13.88 1.01
C GLY A 39 1.23 -14.04 1.75
N ILE A 40 2.13 -13.05 1.65
CA ILE A 40 3.39 -13.04 2.42
C ILE A 40 3.11 -12.98 3.93
N PHE A 41 2.15 -12.17 4.38
CA PHE A 41 1.77 -12.11 5.80
C PHE A 41 1.19 -13.43 6.31
N LEU A 42 0.38 -14.14 5.52
CA LEU A 42 -0.12 -15.47 5.90
C LEU A 42 1.02 -16.48 6.07
N ILE A 43 2.01 -16.46 5.17
CA ILE A 43 3.18 -17.33 5.28
C ILE A 43 4.01 -16.99 6.52
N GLY A 44 4.06 -15.71 6.90
CA GLY A 44 4.72 -15.22 8.11
C GLY A 44 3.93 -15.41 9.40
N LEU A 45 2.84 -16.20 9.41
CA LEU A 45 1.97 -16.43 10.58
C LEU A 45 1.33 -15.13 11.14
N ALA A 46 1.21 -14.09 10.32
CA ALA A 46 0.61 -12.80 10.66
C ALA A 46 -0.82 -12.69 10.10
N GLU A 47 -1.72 -13.55 10.57
CA GLU A 47 -3.08 -13.72 10.04
C GLU A 47 -3.92 -12.44 10.13
N PHE A 48 -3.89 -11.78 11.29
CA PHE A 48 -4.60 -10.50 11.49
C PHE A 48 -4.13 -9.43 10.49
N LEU A 49 -2.81 -9.34 10.27
CA LEU A 49 -2.24 -8.34 9.37
C LEU A 49 -2.60 -8.64 7.90
N ALA A 50 -2.63 -9.92 7.51
CA ALA A 50 -3.10 -10.33 6.19
C ALA A 50 -4.56 -9.95 5.94
N LEU A 51 -5.43 -10.16 6.92
CA LEU A 51 -6.85 -9.79 6.83
C LEU A 51 -7.02 -8.27 6.73
N VAL A 52 -6.33 -7.50 7.58
CA VAL A 52 -6.35 -6.04 7.53
C VAL A 52 -5.81 -5.51 6.20
N GLN A 53 -4.78 -6.14 5.64
CA GLN A 53 -4.23 -5.79 4.32
C GLN A 53 -5.27 -5.90 3.21
N LEU A 54 -6.06 -6.97 3.22
CA LEU A 54 -7.13 -7.17 2.25
C LEU A 54 -8.31 -6.23 2.50
N LEU A 55 -8.75 -6.08 3.76
CA LEU A 55 -9.94 -5.28 4.09
C LEU A 55 -9.72 -3.78 3.89
N ILE A 56 -8.60 -3.24 4.40
CA ILE A 56 -8.36 -1.79 4.38
C ILE A 56 -7.69 -1.37 3.08
N TYR A 57 -6.53 -1.93 2.75
CA TYR A 57 -5.78 -1.48 1.57
C TYR A 57 -6.41 -1.98 0.28
N GLY A 58 -6.64 -3.29 0.16
CA GLY A 58 -7.29 -3.86 -1.01
C GLY A 58 -8.75 -3.44 -1.16
N GLY A 59 -9.52 -3.50 -0.06
CA GLY A 59 -10.97 -3.35 -0.07
C GLY A 59 -11.47 -1.92 0.04
N ALA A 60 -10.86 -1.07 0.87
CA ALA A 60 -11.33 0.31 1.03
C ALA A 60 -10.52 1.28 0.16
N VAL A 61 -9.21 1.36 0.38
CA VAL A 61 -8.36 2.40 -0.21
C VAL A 61 -8.28 2.26 -1.74
N VAL A 62 -7.90 1.08 -2.25
CA VAL A 62 -7.76 0.87 -3.70
C VAL A 62 -9.11 1.00 -4.42
N ILE A 63 -10.21 0.54 -3.82
CA ILE A 63 -11.55 0.67 -4.41
C ILE A 63 -12.00 2.14 -4.46
N VAL A 64 -11.77 2.93 -3.40
CA VAL A 64 -12.06 4.38 -3.42
C VAL A 64 -11.21 5.09 -4.47
N ILE A 65 -9.93 4.75 -4.58
CA ILE A 65 -9.06 5.27 -5.64
C ILE A 65 -9.62 4.92 -7.02
N LEU A 66 -10.03 3.67 -7.25
CA LEU A 66 -10.64 3.23 -8.50
C LEU A 66 -11.90 4.02 -8.84
N PHE A 67 -12.83 4.17 -7.89
CA PHE A 67 -14.05 4.96 -8.09
C PHE A 67 -13.72 6.42 -8.40
N SER A 68 -12.83 7.04 -7.64
CA SER A 68 -12.40 8.42 -7.86
C SER A 68 -11.79 8.62 -9.24
N LEU A 69 -10.95 7.68 -9.69
CA LEU A 69 -10.30 7.74 -10.99
C LEU A 69 -11.28 7.48 -12.14
N MET A 70 -12.24 6.57 -11.98
CA MET A 70 -13.25 6.28 -12.99
C MET A 70 -14.23 7.43 -13.17
N LEU A 71 -14.63 8.10 -12.09
CA LEU A 71 -15.52 9.26 -12.14
C LEU A 71 -14.83 10.51 -12.68
N THR A 72 -13.52 10.61 -12.48
CA THR A 72 -12.72 11.69 -13.07
C THR A 72 -12.52 11.40 -14.54
N ARG A 73 -12.87 12.35 -15.43
CA ARG A 73 -12.57 12.24 -16.86
C ARG A 73 -11.08 12.42 -17.06
N ILE A 74 -10.31 11.37 -16.84
CA ILE A 74 -8.88 11.38 -17.09
C ILE A 74 -8.70 11.36 -18.59
N GLN A 75 -8.47 12.53 -19.18
CA GLN A 75 -7.94 12.62 -20.53
C GLN A 75 -6.66 11.81 -20.51
N GLU A 76 -6.60 10.78 -21.35
CA GLU A 76 -5.42 9.95 -21.53
C GLU A 76 -4.22 10.89 -21.59
N PHE A 77 -3.32 10.79 -20.60
CA PHE A 77 -2.08 11.56 -20.58
C PHE A 77 -1.14 11.02 -21.66
N GLU A 78 -1.59 11.03 -22.92
CA GLU A 78 -0.86 10.60 -24.10
C GLU A 78 0.37 11.49 -24.32
N PHE A 79 0.32 12.74 -23.83
CA PHE A 79 1.31 13.79 -24.08
C PHE A 79 2.52 13.85 -23.13
N LEU A 80 2.69 12.90 -22.20
CA LEU A 80 3.92 12.82 -21.37
C LEU A 80 4.85 11.64 -21.73
N THR A 81 4.63 11.01 -22.88
CA THR A 81 5.32 9.77 -23.29
C THR A 81 6.83 9.92 -23.54
N ALA A 82 7.41 11.12 -23.54
CA ALA A 82 8.87 11.29 -23.69
C ALA A 82 9.49 12.04 -22.51
N ASN A 83 9.36 11.48 -21.30
CA ASN A 83 10.12 11.99 -20.17
C ASN A 83 11.60 11.67 -20.40
N LYS A 84 12.39 12.65 -20.86
CA LYS A 84 13.82 12.54 -21.18
C LYS A 84 14.66 11.99 -20.00
N HIS A 85 14.10 12.04 -18.79
CA HIS A 85 14.72 11.59 -17.56
C HIS A 85 14.40 10.14 -17.16
N TRP A 86 13.58 9.40 -17.93
CA TRP A 86 13.32 7.97 -17.65
C TRP A 86 14.58 7.11 -17.46
N PRO A 87 15.67 7.23 -18.27
CA PRO A 87 16.88 6.44 -18.02
C PRO A 87 17.55 6.79 -16.70
N ILE A 88 17.51 8.05 -16.26
CA ILE A 88 18.04 8.48 -14.96
C ILE A 88 17.19 7.90 -13.83
N ALA A 89 15.87 7.93 -13.94
CA ALA A 89 14.97 7.31 -12.96
C ALA A 89 15.23 5.81 -12.82
N LEU A 90 15.48 5.12 -13.94
CA LEU A 90 15.81 3.69 -13.95
C LEU A 90 17.17 3.41 -13.29
N ILE A 91 18.19 4.23 -13.56
CA ILE A 91 19.50 4.10 -12.91
C ILE A 91 19.38 4.29 -11.39
N VAL A 92 18.62 5.29 -10.94
CA VAL A 92 18.40 5.55 -9.51
C VAL A 92 17.65 4.39 -8.85
N ALA A 93 16.59 3.89 -9.48
CA ALA A 93 15.83 2.74 -8.97
C ALA A 93 16.70 1.48 -8.87
N MET A 94 17.52 1.19 -9.89
CA MET A 94 18.44 0.05 -9.90
C MET A 94 19.55 0.20 -8.86
N CYS A 95 20.08 1.41 -8.66
CA CYS A 95 21.09 1.68 -7.65
C CYS A 95 20.52 1.47 -6.24
N LEU A 96 19.32 1.99 -5.96
CA LEU A 96 18.64 1.79 -4.68
C LEU A 96 18.33 0.31 -4.43
N LEU A 97 17.82 -0.40 -5.44
CA LEU A 97 17.55 -1.83 -5.36
C LEU A 97 18.83 -2.62 -5.10
N GLY A 98 19.93 -2.29 -5.79
CA GLY A 98 21.24 -2.91 -5.57
C GLY A 98 21.74 -2.70 -4.14
N LEU A 99 21.60 -1.49 -3.59
CA LEU A 99 21.98 -1.18 -2.21
C LEU A 99 21.16 -1.99 -1.21
N LEU A 100 19.84 -2.11 -1.41
CA LEU A 100 18.99 -2.94 -0.55
C LEU A 100 19.37 -4.42 -0.61
N ILE A 101 19.63 -4.96 -1.81
CA ILE A 101 20.08 -6.35 -1.97
C ILE A 101 21.42 -6.58 -1.26
N ILE A 102 22.39 -5.69 -1.44
CA ILE A 102 23.69 -5.79 -0.77
C ILE A 102 23.51 -5.77 0.75
N SER A 103 22.67 -4.87 1.27
CA SER A 103 22.39 -4.80 2.72
C SER A 103 21.80 -6.12 3.24
N ILE A 104 20.88 -6.74 2.49
CA ILE A 104 20.26 -8.00 2.88
C ILE A 104 21.26 -9.18 2.81
N LEU A 105 22.17 -9.18 1.84
CA LEU A 105 23.16 -10.26 1.67
C LEU A 105 24.31 -10.20 2.67
N ILE A 106 24.63 -9.02 3.19
CA ILE A 106 25.68 -8.84 4.21
C ILE A 106 25.14 -9.13 5.62
N GLU A 107 23.85 -8.91 5.86
CA GLU A 107 23.22 -9.19 7.14
C GLU A 107 23.18 -10.71 7.42
N ASP A 108 23.85 -11.13 8.49
CA ASP A 108 23.83 -12.52 8.92
C ASP A 108 22.46 -12.80 9.56
N SER A 109 21.58 -13.45 8.80
CA SER A 109 20.18 -13.63 9.18
C SER A 109 20.07 -14.54 10.40
N THR A 110 19.90 -13.96 11.59
CA THR A 110 19.54 -14.75 12.78
C THR A 110 18.15 -15.34 12.55
N THR A 111 18.07 -16.67 12.47
CA THR A 111 16.81 -17.41 12.39
C THR A 111 16.00 -17.18 13.66
N THR A 112 15.12 -16.21 13.61
CA THR A 112 14.13 -15.99 14.66
C THR A 112 13.04 -17.06 14.51
N THR A 113 12.66 -17.69 15.62
CA THR A 113 11.56 -18.66 15.62
C THR A 113 10.28 -17.95 15.21
N MET A 114 9.65 -18.45 14.15
CA MET A 114 8.36 -17.95 13.68
C MET A 114 7.30 -18.24 14.75
N GLY A 115 6.87 -17.20 15.47
CA GLY A 115 5.83 -17.28 16.49
C GLY A 115 4.47 -16.94 15.89
N SER A 116 3.47 -17.80 16.10
CA SER A 116 2.08 -17.42 15.81
C SER A 116 1.67 -16.30 16.77
N THR A 117 1.27 -15.15 16.22
CA THR A 117 0.85 -14.04 17.07
C THR A 117 -0.63 -14.18 17.39
N ASN A 118 -0.99 -14.29 18.68
CA ASN A 118 -2.38 -14.37 19.09
C ASN A 118 -3.07 -13.00 18.99
N ILE A 119 -4.24 -12.94 18.37
CA ILE A 119 -5.01 -11.69 18.24
C ILE A 119 -5.36 -11.05 19.59
N THR A 120 -5.53 -11.88 20.63
CA THR A 120 -5.81 -11.41 22.00
C THR A 120 -4.60 -10.70 22.59
N GLU A 121 -3.40 -11.24 22.37
CA GLU A 121 -2.15 -10.64 22.82
C GLU A 121 -1.84 -9.35 22.05
N LEU A 122 -2.11 -9.33 20.74
CA LEU A 122 -2.04 -8.11 19.93
C LEU A 122 -2.97 -7.02 20.46
N GLY A 123 -4.22 -7.36 20.76
CA GLY A 123 -5.17 -6.41 21.34
C GLY A 123 -4.69 -5.87 22.69
N LEU A 124 -4.22 -6.74 23.58
CA LEU A 124 -3.69 -6.32 24.88
C LEU A 124 -2.47 -5.40 24.74
N SER A 125 -1.51 -5.75 23.89
CA SER A 125 -0.33 -4.91 23.69
C SER A 125 -0.69 -3.58 23.02
N LEU A 126 -1.64 -3.58 22.07
CA LEU A 126 -2.09 -2.36 21.39
C LEU A 126 -2.74 -1.36 22.35
N PHE A 127 -3.60 -1.85 23.25
CA PHE A 127 -4.33 -0.99 24.19
C PHE A 127 -3.61 -0.73 25.51
N LYS A 128 -2.52 -1.46 25.81
CA LYS A 128 -1.76 -1.30 27.05
C LYS A 128 -0.38 -0.71 26.82
N ASP A 129 0.45 -1.37 26.03
CA ASP A 129 1.84 -0.94 25.80
C ASP A 129 1.90 0.16 24.73
N TRP A 130 1.05 0.05 23.71
CA TRP A 130 0.97 0.97 22.56
C TRP A 130 -0.26 1.90 22.61
N ALA A 131 -0.81 2.12 23.80
CA ALA A 131 -2.00 2.94 24.00
C ALA A 131 -1.85 4.36 23.42
N ILE A 132 -0.68 4.99 23.64
CA ILE A 132 -0.41 6.36 23.18
C ILE A 132 -0.36 6.44 21.64
N PRO A 133 0.42 5.61 20.93
CA PRO A 133 0.36 5.56 19.46
C PRO A 133 -1.03 5.24 18.91
N PHE A 134 -1.79 4.35 19.56
CA PHE A 134 -3.16 4.05 19.16
C PHE A 134 -4.08 5.27 19.26
N GLU A 135 -4.01 6.02 20.37
CA GLU A 135 -4.80 7.23 20.56
C GLU A 135 -4.45 8.30 19.52
N LEU A 136 -3.16 8.49 19.24
CA LEU A 136 -2.70 9.41 18.18
C LEU A 136 -3.22 9.01 16.81
N ALA A 137 -3.19 7.72 16.46
CA ALA A 137 -3.76 7.23 15.21
C ALA A 137 -5.27 7.52 15.12
N SER A 138 -6.01 7.37 16.23
CA SER A 138 -7.45 7.69 16.27
C SER A 138 -7.72 9.18 16.04
N LEU A 139 -6.88 10.07 16.61
CA LEU A 139 -6.97 11.51 16.38
C LEU A 139 -6.66 11.87 14.93
N VAL A 140 -5.66 11.23 14.32
CA VAL A 140 -5.36 11.41 12.89
C VAL A 140 -6.55 11.00 12.02
N LEU A 141 -7.22 9.89 12.33
CA LEU A 141 -8.42 9.45 11.61
C LEU A 141 -9.59 10.43 11.79
N LEU A 142 -9.78 10.97 13.00
CA LEU A 142 -10.78 11.99 13.26
C LEU A 142 -10.51 13.25 12.45
N ILE A 143 -9.26 13.73 12.43
CA ILE A 143 -8.84 14.89 11.66
C ILE A 143 -9.02 14.63 10.16
N ALA A 144 -8.68 13.43 9.67
CA ALA A 144 -8.87 13.06 8.27
C ALA A 144 -10.36 13.07 7.86
N LEU A 145 -11.26 12.59 8.73
CA LEU A 145 -12.71 12.64 8.51
C LEU A 145 -13.22 14.08 8.46
N ILE A 146 -12.84 14.91 9.43
CA ILE A 146 -13.22 16.34 9.45
C ILE A 146 -12.68 17.04 8.20
N GLY A 147 -11.42 16.77 7.84
CA GLY A 147 -10.79 17.31 6.64
C GLY A 147 -11.54 16.94 5.37
N ALA A 148 -11.92 15.68 5.20
CA ALA A 148 -12.71 15.23 4.06
C ALA A 148 -14.09 15.93 3.98
N VAL A 149 -14.78 16.09 5.11
CA VAL A 149 -16.09 16.79 5.17
C VAL A 149 -15.95 18.27 4.83
N VAL A 150 -14.94 18.96 5.38
CA VAL A 150 -14.71 20.39 5.11
C VAL A 150 -14.37 20.63 3.64
N VAL A 151 -13.55 19.78 3.03
CA VAL A 151 -13.18 19.88 1.61
C VAL A 151 -14.39 19.71 0.69
N VAL A 152 -15.37 18.88 1.05
CA VAL A 152 -16.60 18.71 0.26
C VAL A 152 -17.60 19.84 0.50
N ARG A 153 -17.51 20.59 1.61
CA ARG A 153 -18.50 21.60 2.02
C ARG A 153 -18.33 22.97 1.33
N THR A 154 -17.48 23.14 0.33
CA THR A 154 -17.30 24.43 -0.37
C THR A 154 -18.40 24.62 -1.44
N ASP A 155 -19.09 25.77 -1.42
CA ASP A 155 -20.18 26.26 -2.31
C ASP A 155 -21.65 26.05 -1.90
N ASN A 156 -22.06 26.38 -0.67
CA ASN A 156 -23.50 26.57 -0.39
C ASN A 156 -23.84 27.79 0.51
N GLU A 157 -22.90 28.69 0.80
CA GLU A 157 -23.11 29.79 1.76
C GLU A 157 -22.95 31.21 1.17
N GLU A 158 -22.63 31.39 -0.12
CA GLU A 158 -22.49 32.73 -0.73
C GLU A 158 -23.74 33.27 -1.46
N ASP A 159 -24.85 32.53 -1.51
CA ASP A 159 -26.10 32.93 -2.19
C ASP A 159 -27.34 32.97 -1.26
N ARG A 160 -27.19 33.46 -0.01
CA ARG A 160 -28.33 33.82 0.86
C ARG A 160 -28.11 35.11 1.65
#